data_AF-A0A959T095-F1
#
_entry.id   AF-A0A959T095-F1
#
_cell.length_a   1.000
_cell.length_b   1.000
_cell.length_c   1.000
_cell.angle_alpha   90.00
_cell.angle_beta   90.00
_cell.angle_gamma   90.00
#
_symmetry.space_group_name_H-M   'P 1'
#
loop_
_entity.id
_entity.type
_entity.pdbx_description
1 polymer ?
#
loop_
_entity_poly.entity_id
_entity_poly.type
_entity_poly.pdbx_seq_one_letter_code
_entity_poly.pdbx_strand_id
1 'polypeptide(L)'
;RGLKGIDRFFKYVEEKSYKIQYRVLASRYRGKTTCPDCGGGRLRPEAGYVKVAGTAITELVHLPIDRCLDFFEQLSLDEHDARIADRLLKEVRNRLRYLVDVGVGYLTLDRRSNTLSGG
;
A
#
# COMPACT_ATOMS: atom_id res chain seq x y z
N ARG A 1 -40.38 -21.07 -11.70
CA ARG A 1 -40.38 -19.83 -10.89
C ARG A 1 -39.31 -19.99 -9.83
N GLY A 2 -38.30 -19.14 -9.78
CA GLY A 2 -37.23 -19.25 -8.79
C GLY A 2 -36.42 -17.97 -8.75
N LEU A 3 -36.19 -17.47 -7.53
CA LEU A 3 -35.28 -16.35 -7.28
C LEU A 3 -33.88 -16.82 -7.66
N LYS A 4 -33.38 -16.40 -8.83
CA LYS A 4 -32.07 -16.85 -9.32
C LYS A 4 -30.88 -16.12 -8.66
N GLY A 5 -31.06 -15.68 -7.41
CA GLY A 5 -30.03 -15.02 -6.59
C GLY A 5 -29.57 -13.66 -7.10
N ILE A 6 -28.79 -12.99 -6.26
CA ILE A 6 -28.18 -11.69 -6.57
C ILE A 6 -27.09 -11.81 -7.65
N ASP A 7 -26.41 -12.95 -7.73
CA ASP A 7 -25.35 -13.19 -8.72
C ASP A 7 -25.86 -13.15 -10.16
N ARG A 8 -27.07 -13.68 -10.41
CA ARG A 8 -27.67 -13.60 -11.75
C ARG A 8 -28.02 -12.17 -12.12
N PHE A 9 -28.47 -11.36 -11.16
CA PHE A 9 -28.74 -9.96 -11.41
C PHE A 9 -27.47 -9.23 -11.87
N PHE A 10 -26.34 -9.45 -11.18
CA PHE A 10 -25.08 -8.84 -11.58
C PHE A 10 -24.54 -9.36 -12.91
N LYS A 11 -24.68 -10.67 -13.23
CA LYS A 11 -24.38 -11.20 -14.57
C LYS A 11 -25.19 -10.49 -15.66
N TYR A 12 -26.49 -10.31 -15.44
CA TYR A 12 -27.34 -9.56 -16.38
C TYR A 12 -26.89 -8.10 -16.54
N VAL A 13 -26.52 -7.43 -15.44
CA VAL A 13 -26.03 -6.06 -15.47
C VAL A 13 -24.72 -5.96 -16.28
N GLU A 14 -23.82 -6.94 -16.14
CA GLU A 14 -22.57 -7.01 -16.89
C GLU A 14 -22.78 -7.29 -18.38
N GLU A 15 -23.67 -8.23 -18.72
CA GLU A 15 -24.07 -8.50 -20.12
C GLU A 15 -24.62 -7.25 -20.83
N LYS A 16 -25.24 -6.33 -20.08
CA LYS A 16 -25.80 -5.08 -20.61
C LYS A 16 -24.87 -3.87 -20.51
N SER A 17 -23.60 -4.06 -20.14
CA SER A 17 -22.60 -3.00 -19.92
C SER A 17 -22.30 -2.13 -21.15
N TYR A 18 -22.68 -2.54 -22.37
CA TYR A 18 -22.62 -1.69 -23.57
C TYR A 18 -23.49 -0.43 -23.45
N LYS A 19 -24.54 -0.44 -22.61
CA LYS A 19 -25.36 0.75 -22.31
C LYS A 19 -24.86 1.46 -21.05
N ILE A 20 -24.75 2.80 -21.11
CA ILE A 20 -24.19 3.61 -20.03
C ILE A 20 -24.89 3.42 -18.67
N GLN A 21 -26.21 3.30 -18.65
CA GLN A 21 -26.99 3.12 -17.42
C GLN A 21 -26.61 1.84 -16.66
N TYR A 22 -26.23 0.77 -17.36
CA TYR A 22 -25.80 -0.48 -16.74
C TYR A 22 -24.38 -0.38 -16.19
N ARG A 23 -23.48 0.40 -16.83
CA ARG A 23 -22.16 0.71 -16.26
C ARG A 23 -22.27 1.53 -14.99
N VAL A 24 -23.14 2.55 -14.98
CA VAL A 24 -23.43 3.37 -13.81
C VAL A 24 -24.04 2.52 -12.69
N LEU A 25 -24.98 1.64 -13.02
CA LEU A 25 -25.58 0.73 -12.05
C LEU A 25 -24.54 -0.23 -11.45
N ALA A 26 -23.70 -0.87 -12.27
CA ALA A 26 -22.63 -1.74 -11.79
C ALA A 26 -21.63 -1.00 -10.88
N SER A 27 -21.27 0.24 -11.23
CA SER A 27 -20.34 1.07 -10.45
C SER A 27 -20.82 1.30 -9.01
N ARG A 28 -22.13 1.48 -8.80
CA ARG A 28 -22.72 1.69 -7.46
C ARG A 28 -22.52 0.52 -6.50
N TYR A 29 -22.29 -0.68 -7.04
CA TYR A 29 -22.11 -1.91 -6.26
C TYR A 29 -20.67 -2.44 -6.31
N ARG A 30 -19.75 -1.72 -6.95
CA ARG A 30 -18.32 -2.04 -6.95
C ARG A 30 -17.58 -1.16 -5.96
N GLY A 31 -16.82 -1.80 -5.08
CA GLY A 31 -15.93 -1.13 -4.14
C GLY A 31 -14.46 -1.37 -4.47
N LYS A 32 -13.59 -0.66 -3.76
CA LYS A 32 -12.17 -1.03 -3.69
C LYS A 32 -12.05 -2.26 -2.80
N THR A 33 -11.33 -3.27 -3.26
CA THR A 33 -10.94 -4.43 -2.46
C THR A 33 -9.42 -4.52 -2.38
N THR A 34 -8.91 -5.21 -1.37
CA THR A 34 -7.50 -5.60 -1.30
C THR A 34 -7.20 -6.58 -2.42
N CYS A 35 -6.12 -6.34 -3.15
CA CYS A 35 -5.66 -7.25 -4.19
C CYS A 35 -5.17 -8.56 -3.53
N PRO A 36 -5.65 -9.74 -3.95
CA PRO A 36 -5.20 -11.01 -3.38
C PRO A 36 -3.72 -11.30 -3.68
N ASP A 37 -3.18 -10.79 -4.79
CA ASP A 37 -1.82 -11.11 -5.23
C ASP A 37 -0.75 -10.30 -4.49
N CYS A 38 -1.01 -9.01 -4.24
CA CYS A 38 -0.04 -8.09 -3.62
C CYS A 38 -0.45 -7.61 -2.23
N GLY A 39 -1.58 -8.09 -1.68
CA GLY A 39 -2.06 -7.69 -0.35
C GLY A 39 -2.38 -6.20 -0.18
N GLY A 40 -2.42 -5.44 -1.28
CA GLY A 40 -2.59 -3.98 -1.26
C GLY A 40 -1.30 -3.18 -1.46
N GLY A 41 -0.11 -3.81 -1.42
CA GLY A 41 1.19 -3.14 -1.51
C GLY A 41 1.58 -2.61 -2.90
N ARG A 42 0.79 -2.92 -3.95
CA ARG A 42 0.95 -2.41 -5.35
C ARG A 42 2.31 -2.68 -6.01
N LEU A 43 3.13 -3.51 -5.40
CA LEU A 43 4.39 -3.98 -5.95
C LEU A 43 4.20 -5.35 -6.57
N ARG A 44 5.06 -5.67 -7.54
CA ARG A 44 5.13 -7.02 -8.09
C ARG A 44 5.81 -7.96 -7.08
N PRO A 45 5.56 -9.28 -7.14
CA PRO A 45 6.18 -10.24 -6.22
C PRO A 45 7.71 -10.17 -6.21
N GLU A 46 8.34 -9.84 -7.34
CA GLU A 46 9.80 -9.76 -7.45
C GLU A 46 10.41 -8.64 -6.61
N ALA A 47 9.65 -7.59 -6.29
CA ALA A 47 10.10 -6.55 -5.37
C ALA A 47 10.32 -7.09 -3.95
N GLY A 48 9.65 -8.20 -3.59
CA GLY A 48 9.85 -8.91 -2.32
C GLY A 48 11.14 -9.72 -2.23
N TYR A 49 11.85 -9.93 -3.36
CA TYR A 49 13.09 -10.71 -3.38
C TYR A 49 14.30 -9.88 -2.95
N VAL A 50 14.22 -8.55 -3.08
CA VAL A 50 15.27 -7.64 -2.62
C VAL A 50 15.00 -7.30 -1.15
N LYS A 51 15.97 -7.60 -0.31
CA LYS A 51 15.87 -7.42 1.14
C LYS A 51 17.01 -6.57 1.66
N VAL A 52 16.69 -5.68 2.60
CA VAL A 52 17.65 -4.91 3.37
C VAL A 52 17.55 -5.40 4.81
N ALA A 53 18.66 -5.89 5.37
CA ALA A 53 18.69 -6.55 6.68
C ALA A 53 17.56 -7.58 6.87
N GLY A 54 17.34 -8.42 5.85
CA GLY A 54 16.33 -9.48 5.87
C GLY A 54 14.88 -9.04 5.65
N THR A 55 14.62 -7.74 5.50
CA THR A 55 13.27 -7.17 5.34
C THR A 55 13.06 -6.66 3.93
N ALA A 56 11.96 -7.03 3.27
CA ALA A 56 11.64 -6.55 1.94
C ALA A 56 10.95 -5.16 1.96
N ILE A 57 11.04 -4.42 0.86
CA ILE A 57 10.35 -3.12 0.73
C ILE A 57 8.83 -3.25 0.89
N THR A 58 8.24 -4.37 0.44
CA THR A 58 6.81 -4.67 0.61
C THR A 58 6.40 -4.74 2.08
N GLU A 59 7.31 -5.12 2.97
CA GLU A 59 7.04 -5.18 4.41
C GLU A 59 7.20 -3.79 5.02
N LEU A 60 8.26 -3.06 4.67
CA LEU A 60 8.55 -1.72 5.19
C LEU A 60 7.44 -0.69 4.91
N VAL A 61 6.81 -0.74 3.73
CA VAL A 61 5.74 0.21 3.38
C VAL A 61 4.43 -0.04 4.14
N HIS A 62 4.26 -1.23 4.72
CA HIS A 62 3.12 -1.60 5.54
C HIS A 62 3.36 -1.40 7.04
N LEU A 63 4.59 -1.12 7.47
CA LEU A 63 4.87 -0.71 8.84
C LEU A 63 4.31 0.70 9.10
N PRO A 64 3.83 0.96 10.33
CA PRO A 64 3.72 2.32 10.84
C PRO A 64 5.03 3.08 10.68
N ILE A 65 4.96 4.38 10.37
CA ILE A 65 6.13 5.23 10.09
C ILE A 65 7.08 5.28 11.30
N ASP A 66 6.57 5.25 12.52
CA ASP A 66 7.39 5.17 13.74
C ASP A 66 8.21 3.86 13.79
N ARG A 67 7.61 2.72 13.48
CA ARG A 67 8.29 1.42 13.37
C ARG A 67 9.25 1.36 12.19
N CYS A 68 8.91 2.03 11.09
CA CYS A 68 9.79 2.15 9.94
C CYS A 68 11.02 3.00 10.28
N LEU A 69 10.85 4.07 11.07
CA LEU A 69 11.97 4.86 11.61
C LEU A 69 12.86 4.00 12.51
N ASP A 70 12.27 3.26 13.47
CA ASP A 70 13.00 2.34 14.35
C ASP A 70 13.87 1.36 13.54
N PHE A 71 13.31 0.78 12.46
CA PHE A 71 14.04 -0.10 11.55
C PHE A 71 15.28 0.58 10.95
N PHE A 72 15.16 1.79 10.42
CA PHE A 72 16.28 2.49 9.79
C PHE A 72 17.30 3.04 10.80
N GLU A 73 16.90 3.31 12.04
CA GLU A 73 17.82 3.69 13.13
C GLU A 73 18.64 2.48 13.61
N GLN A 74 18.04 1.29 13.63
CA GLN A 74 18.69 0.04 14.05
C GLN A 74 19.39 -0.70 12.90
N LEU A 75 19.24 -0.22 11.66
CA LEU A 75 19.81 -0.84 10.47
C LEU A 75 21.34 -0.85 10.55
N SER A 76 21.90 -2.05 10.63
CA SER A 76 23.34 -2.30 10.53
C SER A 76 23.67 -2.82 9.13
N LEU A 77 24.65 -2.19 8.49
CA LEU A 77 25.20 -2.59 7.19
C LEU A 77 26.69 -2.85 7.35
N ASP A 78 27.30 -3.57 6.41
CA ASP A 78 28.75 -3.65 6.34
C ASP A 78 29.36 -2.31 5.92
N GLU A 79 30.69 -2.19 6.04
CA GLU A 79 31.40 -0.94 5.79
C GLU A 79 31.26 -0.45 4.33
N HIS A 80 31.12 -1.37 3.37
CA HIS A 80 31.00 -1.04 1.96
C HIS A 80 29.62 -0.44 1.68
N ASP A 81 28.56 -1.14 2.07
CA ASP A 81 27.18 -0.74 1.88
C ASP A 81 26.85 0.53 2.68
N ALA A 82 27.36 0.63 3.92
CA ALA A 82 27.18 1.82 4.75
C ALA A 82 27.74 3.08 4.06
N ARG A 83 28.89 2.97 3.39
CA ARG A 83 29.52 4.10 2.69
C ARG A 83 28.71 4.53 1.47
N ILE A 84 28.14 3.59 0.73
CA ILE A 84 27.29 3.86 -0.44
C ILE A 84 25.96 4.47 0.00
N ALA A 85 25.37 3.92 1.07
CA ALA A 85 24.04 4.28 1.53
C ALA A 85 24.01 5.49 2.47
N ASP A 86 25.15 6.00 2.97
CA ASP A 86 25.23 7.04 4.01
C ASP A 86 24.29 8.23 3.75
N ARG A 87 24.37 8.83 2.56
CA ARG A 87 23.51 9.97 2.20
C ARG A 87 22.04 9.57 2.10
N LEU A 88 21.73 8.39 1.56
CA LEU A 88 20.37 7.90 1.41
C LEU A 88 19.73 7.62 2.78
N LEU A 89 20.46 6.98 3.69
CA LEU A 89 19.99 6.67 5.04
C LEU A 89 19.76 7.94 5.86
N LYS A 90 20.61 8.96 5.72
CA LYS A 90 20.38 10.28 6.33
C LYS A 90 19.06 10.89 5.87
N GLU A 91 18.80 10.91 4.56
CA GLU A 91 17.56 11.46 4.00
C GLU A 91 16.31 10.67 4.43
N VAL A 92 16.39 9.34 4.42
CA VAL A 92 15.29 8.46 4.86
C VAL A 92 14.96 8.72 6.33
N ARG A 93 15.96 8.68 7.21
CA ARG A 93 15.78 8.93 8.65
C ARG A 93 15.22 10.33 8.90
N ASN A 94 15.73 11.36 8.22
CA ASN A 94 15.26 12.74 8.37
C ASN A 94 13.77 12.88 7.99
N ARG A 95 13.34 12.27 6.89
CA ARG A 95 11.94 12.34 6.44
C ARG A 95 11.01 11.55 7.33
N LEU A 96 11.41 10.35 7.74
CA LEU A 96 10.62 9.53 8.66
C LEU A 96 10.50 10.21 10.03
N ARG A 97 11.60 10.74 10.56
CA ARG A 97 11.61 11.51 11.81
C ARG A 97 10.71 12.72 11.73
N TYR A 98 10.79 13.51 10.65
CA TYR A 98 9.87 14.63 10.45
C TYR A 98 8.40 14.20 10.51
N LEU A 99 8.03 13.09 9.86
CA LEU A 99 6.66 12.56 9.90
C LEU A 99 6.25 12.11 11.31
N VAL A 100 7.16 11.55 12.09
CA VAL A 100 6.92 11.21 13.50
C VAL A 100 6.75 12.48 14.34
N ASP A 101 7.62 13.47 14.16
CA ASP A 101 7.64 14.73 14.93
C ASP A 101 6.37 15.57 14.70
N VAL A 102 5.80 15.56 13.48
CA VAL A 102 4.51 16.21 13.19
C VAL A 102 3.29 15.38 13.63
N GLY A 103 3.52 14.21 14.25
CA GLY A 103 2.47 13.41 14.88
C GLY A 103 1.75 12.42 13.97
N VAL A 104 2.29 12.12 12.77
CA VAL A 104 1.69 11.15 11.84
C VAL A 104 2.38 9.78 11.84
N GLY A 105 3.21 9.50 12.85
CA GLY A 105 3.98 8.25 12.98
C GLY A 105 3.13 6.96 12.96
N TYR A 106 1.87 7.04 13.38
CA TYR A 106 0.92 5.92 13.38
C TYR A 106 0.42 5.51 11.97
N LEU A 107 0.68 6.34 10.96
CA LEU A 107 0.32 6.05 9.57
C LEU A 107 1.34 5.13 8.92
N THR A 108 0.95 4.45 7.84
CA THR A 108 1.86 3.67 7.00
C THR A 108 2.20 4.44 5.72
N LEU A 109 3.34 4.10 5.09
CA LEU A 109 3.77 4.74 3.84
C LEU A 109 2.86 4.37 2.65
N ASP A 110 2.17 3.22 2.68
CA ASP A 110 1.20 2.82 1.64
C ASP A 110 -0.20 3.48 1.80
N ARG A 111 -0.43 4.25 2.87
CA ARG A 111 -1.71 4.93 3.07
C ARG A 111 -1.98 5.92 1.94
N ARG A 112 -3.18 5.83 1.33
CA ARG A 112 -3.56 6.72 0.24
C ARG A 112 -3.72 8.16 0.73
N SER A 113 -3.06 9.10 0.08
CA SER A 113 -3.15 10.54 0.37
C SER A 113 -4.59 11.05 0.41
N ASN A 114 -5.46 10.57 -0.50
CA ASN A 114 -6.87 10.96 -0.55
C ASN A 114 -7.76 10.37 0.57
N THR A 115 -7.18 9.66 1.54
CA THR A 115 -7.85 9.19 2.76
C THR A 115 -7.33 9.85 4.03
N LEU A 116 -6.41 10.82 3.88
CA LEU A 116 -5.92 11.63 4.98
C LEU A 116 -6.92 12.76 5.27
N SER A 117 -7.06 13.08 6.55
CA SER A 117 -7.71 14.31 6.98
C SER A 117 -6.88 15.51 6.55
N GLY A 118 -7.50 16.69 6.43
CA GLY A 118 -6.81 17.90 5.94
C GLY A 118 -5.83 18.57 6.90
N GLY A 119 -5.47 17.92 8.01
CA GLY A 119 -4.51 18.44 8.99
C GLY A 119 -3.06 18.35 8.53
#